data_AF-A0A1F8SVG2-F1
#
_entry.id   AF-A0A1F8SVG2-F1
#
_cell.length_a   1.000
_cell.length_b   1.000
_cell.length_c   1.000
_cell.angle_alpha   90.00
_cell.angle_beta   90.00
_cell.angle_gamma   90.00
#
_symmetry.space_group_name_H-M   'P 1'
#
loop_
_entity.id
_entity.type
_entity.pdbx_description
1 polymer ?
#
loop_
_entity_poly.entity_id
_entity_poly.type
_entity_poly.pdbx_seq_one_letter_code
_entity_poly.pdbx_strand_id
1 'polypeptide(L)'
;MAYRLAINVLQNILGVSVGSNEPEVHAALLDLVQNLFGDQMMEVYPFLGHLLSVKLEGEALERANITDPLALQNQYYIAMQRLLLAFTKESPLILVLEDLHWADASSTELFIKLLPMVLHAPILFCLVTRSERETVGWNLVNAARDRLGGSLTEITLGNLSESDSRTLVANLLNIEELPERVRDLILKKAEGNPFFMEEVIRMLIERGAILYQNGVWIAQQEISDRDIPDNLNGLLLARIDRLPAEARYTLLVASVIGRNFPIKVLSHVMQRSIG
;
A
#
# COMPACT_ATOMS: atom_id res chain seq x y z
N MET A 1 -6.91 -11.34 9.98
CA MET A 1 -6.12 -10.92 11.16
C MET A 1 -6.74 -9.62 11.65
N ALA A 2 -7.05 -9.51 12.94
CA ALA A 2 -7.55 -8.27 13.51
C ALA A 2 -6.41 -7.24 13.57
N TYR A 3 -6.76 -5.95 13.46
CA TYR A 3 -5.84 -4.82 13.58
C TYR A 3 -4.71 -4.74 12.54
N ARG A 4 -4.87 -5.36 11.35
CA ARG A 4 -3.81 -5.43 10.35
C ARG A 4 -3.36 -4.04 9.88
N LEU A 5 -4.30 -3.13 9.58
CA LEU A 5 -3.95 -1.78 9.14
C LEU A 5 -3.25 -0.99 10.26
N ALA A 6 -3.73 -1.13 11.50
CA ALA A 6 -3.10 -0.47 12.66
C ALA A 6 -1.68 -1.00 12.94
N ILE A 7 -1.48 -2.32 12.83
CA ILE A 7 -0.16 -2.95 12.92
C ILE A 7 0.76 -2.44 11.82
N ASN A 8 0.29 -2.34 10.57
CA ASN A 8 1.10 -1.81 9.47
C ASN A 8 1.52 -0.35 9.72
N VAL A 9 0.61 0.49 10.25
CA VAL A 9 0.93 1.86 10.65
C VAL A 9 2.01 1.89 11.72
N LEU A 10 1.89 1.08 12.77
CA LEU A 10 2.90 0.99 13.81
C LEU A 10 4.25 0.49 13.29
N GLN A 11 4.27 -0.54 12.45
CA GLN A 11 5.49 -1.05 11.84
C GLN A 11 6.18 0.02 10.97
N ASN A 12 5.41 0.79 10.21
CA ASN A 12 5.95 1.91 9.45
C ASN A 12 6.53 3.01 10.34
N ILE A 13 5.84 3.39 11.43
CA ILE A 13 6.33 4.35 12.42
C ILE A 13 7.64 3.88 13.06
N LEU A 14 7.75 2.57 13.33
CA LEU A 14 8.96 1.97 13.90
C LEU A 14 10.10 1.78 12.89
N GLY A 15 9.87 2.04 11.60
CA GLY A 15 10.86 1.82 10.55
C GLY A 15 11.19 0.34 10.30
N VAL A 16 10.32 -0.59 10.75
CA VAL A 16 10.52 -2.03 10.60
C VAL A 16 9.73 -2.57 9.42
N SER A 17 10.29 -3.55 8.72
CA SER A 17 9.63 -4.16 7.56
C SER A 17 8.56 -5.16 7.99
N VAL A 18 7.56 -5.36 7.12
CA VAL A 18 6.58 -6.43 7.30
C VAL A 18 7.32 -7.78 7.30
N GLY A 19 7.32 -8.48 8.43
CA GLY A 19 8.05 -9.74 8.61
C GLY A 19 9.38 -9.61 9.35
N SER A 20 9.75 -8.41 9.82
CA SER A 20 10.80 -8.24 10.83
C SER A 20 10.57 -9.17 12.02
N ASN A 21 11.66 -9.64 12.62
CA ASN A 21 11.56 -10.57 13.75
C ASN A 21 11.08 -9.83 15.01
N GLU A 22 10.50 -10.58 15.93
CA GLU A 22 9.90 -10.01 17.14
C GLU A 22 10.90 -9.19 17.99
N PRO A 23 12.14 -9.62 18.23
CA PRO A 23 13.11 -8.83 19.01
C PRO A 23 13.46 -7.48 18.38
N GLU A 24 13.53 -7.39 17.05
CA GLU A 24 13.77 -6.14 16.33
C GLU A 24 12.60 -5.17 16.51
N VAL A 25 11.37 -5.65 16.32
CA VAL A 25 10.15 -4.86 16.54
C VAL A 25 10.04 -4.40 17.99
N HIS A 26 10.40 -5.29 18.94
CA HIS A 26 10.37 -5.01 20.37
C HIS A 26 11.37 -3.91 20.76
N ALA A 27 12.61 -4.01 20.30
CA ALA A 27 13.65 -3.02 20.56
C ALA A 27 13.28 -1.63 19.99
N ALA A 28 12.80 -1.60 18.74
CA ALA A 28 12.34 -0.35 18.11
C ALA A 28 11.17 0.28 18.87
N LEU A 29 10.21 -0.54 19.33
CA LEU A 29 9.07 -0.05 20.10
C LEU A 29 9.51 0.56 21.44
N LEU A 30 10.43 -0.12 22.15
CA LEU A 30 10.96 0.38 23.43
C LEU A 30 11.70 1.70 23.26
N ASP A 31 12.56 1.81 22.24
CA ASP A 31 13.27 3.07 21.96
C ASP A 31 12.28 4.20 21.65
N LEU A 32 11.30 3.97 20.77
CA LEU A 32 10.30 4.96 20.40
C LEU A 32 9.50 5.45 21.62
N VAL A 33 8.95 4.53 22.42
CA VAL A 33 8.09 4.90 23.56
C VAL A 33 8.90 5.51 24.70
N GLN A 34 10.15 5.09 24.91
CA GLN A 34 11.04 5.72 25.88
C GLN A 34 11.35 7.16 25.47
N ASN A 35 11.66 7.41 24.20
CA ASN A 35 11.97 8.73 23.69
C ASN A 35 10.76 9.69 23.74
N LEU A 36 9.56 9.19 23.43
CA LEU A 36 8.34 10.02 23.40
C LEU A 36 7.68 10.23 24.76
N PHE A 37 7.76 9.24 25.67
CA PHE A 37 6.97 9.25 26.90
C PHE A 37 7.81 9.20 28.19
N GLY A 38 9.09 8.84 28.13
CA GLY A 38 9.95 8.70 29.30
C GLY A 38 9.30 7.85 30.39
N ASP A 39 9.15 8.40 31.59
CA ASP A 39 8.54 7.73 32.75
C ASP A 39 7.07 7.30 32.52
N GLN A 40 6.38 7.90 31.54
CA GLN A 40 4.99 7.56 31.19
C GLN A 40 4.89 6.42 30.17
N MET A 41 6.00 5.79 29.77
CA MET A 41 5.99 4.72 28.77
C MET A 41 5.02 3.58 29.10
N MET A 42 4.80 3.28 30.39
CA MET A 42 3.92 2.21 30.86
C MET A 42 2.43 2.45 30.62
N GLU A 43 2.06 3.65 30.18
CA GLU A 43 0.69 3.99 29.75
C GLU A 43 0.45 3.68 28.26
N VAL A 44 1.50 3.37 27.49
CA VAL A 44 1.45 3.18 26.03
C VAL A 44 2.07 1.85 25.61
N TYR A 45 3.30 1.59 26.06
CA TYR A 45 4.11 0.43 25.68
C TYR A 45 3.39 -0.92 25.83
N PRO A 46 2.73 -1.24 26.96
CA PRO A 46 2.06 -2.54 27.12
C PRO A 46 1.04 -2.83 26.02
N PHE A 47 0.26 -1.83 25.62
CA PHE A 47 -0.84 -2.00 24.68
C PHE A 47 -0.39 -2.01 23.22
N LEU A 48 0.59 -1.15 22.86
CA LEU A 48 1.19 -1.21 21.53
C LEU A 48 2.01 -2.49 21.33
N GLY A 49 2.74 -2.92 22.37
CA GLY A 49 3.49 -4.17 22.33
C GLY A 49 2.56 -5.38 22.19
N HIS A 50 1.47 -5.41 22.94
CA HIS A 50 0.45 -6.46 22.79
C HIS A 50 -0.17 -6.45 21.38
N LEU A 51 -0.47 -5.27 20.81
CA LEU A 51 -0.99 -5.17 19.45
C LEU A 51 0.00 -5.66 18.39
N LEU A 52 1.30 -5.41 18.57
CA LEU A 52 2.38 -5.88 17.72
C LEU A 52 2.80 -7.33 18.00
N SER A 53 2.18 -7.99 18.98
CA SER A 53 2.51 -9.35 19.41
C SER A 53 3.97 -9.52 19.88
N VAL A 54 4.54 -8.48 20.50
CA VAL A 54 5.87 -8.57 21.14
C VAL A 54 5.78 -9.29 22.47
N LYS A 55 6.86 -9.92 22.91
CA LYS A 55 6.93 -10.67 24.16
C LYS A 55 7.02 -9.70 25.34
N LEU A 56 5.89 -9.49 26.00
CA LEU A 56 5.80 -8.66 27.21
C LEU A 56 6.19 -9.45 28.46
N GLU A 57 6.85 -8.78 29.41
CA GLU A 57 7.27 -9.35 30.69
C GLU A 57 6.99 -8.36 31.83
N GLY A 58 6.93 -8.87 33.07
CA GLY A 58 6.71 -8.08 34.28
C GLY A 58 5.43 -7.24 34.26
N GLU A 59 5.52 -5.99 34.74
CA GLU A 59 4.39 -5.06 34.83
C GLU A 59 3.70 -4.81 33.47
N ALA A 60 4.45 -4.85 32.36
CA ALA A 60 3.87 -4.63 31.04
C ALA A 60 2.93 -5.77 30.64
N LEU A 61 3.30 -7.02 30.94
CA LEU A 61 2.44 -8.17 30.71
C LEU A 61 1.18 -8.10 31.59
N GLU A 62 1.34 -7.75 32.86
CA GLU A 62 0.21 -7.63 33.80
C GLU A 62 -0.80 -6.57 33.34
N ARG A 63 -0.33 -5.41 32.87
CA ARG A 63 -1.20 -4.34 32.35
C ARG A 63 -1.91 -4.70 31.05
N ALA A 64 -1.24 -5.45 30.18
CA ALA A 64 -1.81 -5.89 28.91
C ALA A 64 -2.75 -7.10 29.05
N ASN A 65 -2.69 -7.81 30.19
CA ASN A 65 -3.51 -9.00 30.47
C ASN A 65 -4.96 -8.63 30.84
N ILE A 66 -5.67 -8.02 29.91
CA ILE A 66 -7.07 -7.61 30.05
C ILE A 66 -7.97 -8.66 29.40
N THR A 67 -8.80 -9.32 30.22
CA THR A 67 -9.69 -10.38 29.74
C THR A 67 -10.92 -9.85 29.01
N ASP A 68 -11.41 -8.65 29.36
CA ASP A 68 -12.53 -8.02 28.66
C ASP A 68 -12.08 -7.44 27.31
N PRO A 69 -12.60 -7.96 26.18
CA PRO A 69 -12.22 -7.46 24.87
C PRO A 69 -12.50 -5.97 24.70
N LEU A 70 -13.63 -5.44 25.20
CA LEU A 70 -13.96 -4.02 25.00
C LEU A 70 -13.01 -3.10 25.77
N ALA A 71 -12.66 -3.46 27.00
CA ALA A 71 -11.63 -2.75 27.76
C ALA A 71 -10.27 -2.77 27.04
N LEU A 72 -9.86 -3.91 26.49
CA LEU A 72 -8.60 -4.00 25.74
C LEU A 72 -8.61 -3.16 24.46
N GLN A 73 -9.71 -3.18 23.70
CA GLN A 73 -9.89 -2.31 22.52
C GLN A 73 -9.79 -0.82 22.90
N ASN A 74 -10.37 -0.42 24.03
CA ASN A 74 -10.27 0.95 24.52
C ASN A 74 -8.83 1.32 24.88
N GLN A 75 -8.06 0.41 25.46
CA GLN A 75 -6.64 0.65 25.74
C GLN A 75 -5.81 0.78 24.46
N TYR A 76 -6.07 -0.01 23.41
CA TYR A 76 -5.44 0.20 22.11
C TYR A 76 -5.74 1.58 21.54
N TYR A 77 -7.00 2.02 21.63
CA TYR A 77 -7.39 3.36 21.20
C TYR A 77 -6.62 4.45 21.98
N ILE A 78 -6.58 4.36 23.31
CA ILE A 78 -5.88 5.33 24.17
C ILE A 78 -4.38 5.36 23.86
N ALA A 79 -3.74 4.19 23.72
CA ALA A 79 -2.32 4.08 23.42
C ALA A 79 -1.98 4.65 22.03
N MET A 80 -2.77 4.31 21.01
CA MET A 80 -2.60 4.84 19.65
C MET A 80 -2.85 6.35 19.60
N GLN A 81 -3.90 6.85 20.28
CA GLN A 81 -4.18 8.28 20.37
C GLN A 81 -3.01 9.03 21.00
N ARG A 82 -2.48 8.53 22.12
CA ARG A 82 -1.32 9.13 22.80
C ARG A 82 -0.08 9.14 21.92
N LEU A 83 0.18 8.04 21.20
CA LEU A 83 1.28 7.96 20.25
C LEU A 83 1.16 9.04 19.17
N LEU A 84 0.02 9.11 18.49
CA LEU A 84 -0.20 10.09 17.41
C LEU A 84 -0.14 11.52 17.95
N LEU A 85 -0.71 11.80 19.12
CA LEU A 85 -0.63 13.11 19.76
C LEU A 85 0.82 13.47 20.15
N ALA A 86 1.63 12.51 20.58
CA ALA A 86 3.03 12.76 20.90
C ALA A 86 3.81 13.27 19.66
N PHE A 87 3.62 12.63 18.50
CA PHE A 87 4.22 13.11 17.24
C PHE A 87 3.78 14.53 16.88
N THR A 88 2.52 14.89 17.14
CA THR A 88 2.03 16.23 16.81
C THR A 88 2.62 17.37 17.64
N LYS A 89 3.31 17.06 18.74
CA LYS A 89 3.97 18.08 19.58
C LYS A 89 5.21 18.65 18.92
N GLU A 90 5.88 17.87 18.06
CA GLU A 90 7.09 18.29 17.37
C GLU A 90 6.80 18.88 15.99
N SER A 91 5.88 18.26 15.25
CA SER A 91 5.51 18.71 13.90
C SER A 91 4.10 18.23 13.50
N PRO A 92 3.45 18.87 12.52
CA PRO A 92 2.20 18.36 11.96
C PRO A 92 2.36 16.93 11.42
N LEU A 93 1.40 16.06 11.74
CA LEU A 93 1.44 14.65 11.37
C LEU A 93 0.53 14.39 10.15
N ILE A 94 1.08 13.74 9.13
CA ILE A 94 0.28 13.20 8.01
C ILE A 94 0.25 11.68 8.16
N LEU A 95 -0.94 11.11 8.29
CA LEU A 95 -1.16 9.68 8.33
C LEU A 95 -1.86 9.21 7.05
N VAL A 96 -1.14 8.48 6.21
CA VAL A 96 -1.68 7.90 4.98
C VAL A 96 -2.15 6.47 5.25
N LEU A 97 -3.46 6.24 5.10
CA LEU A 97 -4.08 4.94 5.24
C LEU A 97 -4.44 4.42 3.85
N GLU A 98 -3.55 3.61 3.29
CA GLU A 98 -3.72 2.99 1.98
C GLU A 98 -4.53 1.70 2.02
N ASP A 99 -5.07 1.33 0.86
CA ASP A 99 -5.82 0.09 0.65
C ASP A 99 -6.96 -0.16 1.64
N LEU A 100 -7.71 0.88 2.03
CA LEU A 100 -8.79 0.73 3.02
C LEU A 100 -9.85 -0.29 2.64
N HIS A 101 -10.09 -0.53 1.34
CA HIS A 101 -10.97 -1.60 0.85
C HIS A 101 -10.58 -3.01 1.36
N TRP A 102 -9.35 -3.20 1.86
CA TRP A 102 -8.88 -4.41 2.53
C TRP A 102 -8.75 -4.29 4.06
N ALA A 103 -9.14 -3.17 4.67
CA ALA A 103 -9.05 -2.98 6.12
C ALA A 103 -9.99 -3.94 6.86
N ASP A 104 -9.49 -4.50 7.97
CA ASP A 104 -10.28 -5.33 8.88
C ASP A 104 -11.16 -4.48 9.81
N ALA A 105 -12.24 -5.06 10.32
CA ALA A 105 -13.21 -4.34 11.15
C ALA A 105 -12.59 -3.67 12.39
N SER A 106 -11.66 -4.34 13.06
CA SER A 106 -11.04 -3.82 14.28
C SER A 106 -10.13 -2.62 14.00
N SER A 107 -9.34 -2.66 12.91
CA SER A 107 -8.60 -1.48 12.45
C SER A 107 -9.52 -0.33 12.07
N THR A 108 -10.58 -0.61 11.31
CA THR A 108 -11.54 0.41 10.88
C THR A 108 -12.17 1.10 12.08
N GLU A 109 -12.64 0.34 13.08
CA GLU A 109 -13.24 0.91 14.29
C GLU A 109 -12.25 1.76 15.09
N LEU A 110 -11.01 1.30 15.24
CA LEU A 110 -9.94 2.04 15.88
C LEU A 110 -9.70 3.40 15.20
N PHE A 111 -9.54 3.43 13.88
CA PHE A 111 -9.34 4.68 13.15
C PHE A 111 -10.58 5.58 13.15
N ILE A 112 -11.79 5.03 13.14
CA ILE A 112 -13.02 5.81 13.33
C ILE A 112 -12.99 6.56 14.66
N LYS A 113 -12.53 5.91 15.74
CA LYS A 113 -12.38 6.55 17.07
C LYS A 113 -11.28 7.61 17.09
N LEU A 114 -10.23 7.46 16.27
CA LEU A 114 -9.13 8.42 16.16
C LEU A 114 -9.44 9.63 15.26
N LEU A 115 -10.38 9.52 14.31
CA LEU A 115 -10.74 10.63 13.40
C LEU A 115 -10.97 12.00 14.07
N PRO A 116 -11.67 12.12 15.22
CA PRO A 116 -11.91 13.42 15.86
C PRO A 116 -10.64 14.18 16.27
N MET A 117 -9.48 13.52 16.31
CA MET A 117 -8.19 14.17 16.63
C MET A 117 -7.87 15.34 15.68
N VAL A 118 -8.33 15.30 14.42
CA VAL A 118 -8.12 16.39 13.44
C VAL A 118 -8.72 17.73 13.88
N LEU A 119 -9.69 17.72 14.79
CA LEU A 119 -10.35 18.92 15.29
C LEU A 119 -9.52 19.64 16.36
N HIS A 120 -8.53 18.97 16.95
CA HIS A 120 -7.82 19.44 18.14
C HIS A 120 -6.30 19.26 18.09
N ALA A 121 -5.77 18.63 17.04
CA ALA A 121 -4.34 18.43 16.82
C ALA A 121 -3.98 18.63 15.34
N PRO A 122 -2.74 19.04 15.02
CA PRO A 122 -2.30 19.23 13.63
C PRO A 122 -2.05 17.87 12.96
N ILE A 123 -3.14 17.14 12.67
CA ILE A 123 -3.12 15.82 12.02
C ILE A 123 -3.95 15.88 10.74
N LEU A 124 -3.39 15.35 9.66
CA LEU A 124 -4.09 15.05 8.42
C LEU A 124 -4.19 13.54 8.23
N PHE A 125 -5.41 13.01 8.14
CA PHE A 125 -5.64 11.64 7.68
C PHE A 125 -5.88 11.64 6.16
N CYS A 126 -5.01 10.95 5.42
CA CYS A 126 -5.20 10.67 4.00
C CYS A 126 -5.79 9.27 3.85
N LEU A 127 -7.08 9.18 3.53
CA LEU A 127 -7.80 7.92 3.37
C LEU A 127 -7.81 7.51 1.89
N VAL A 128 -7.05 6.48 1.53
CA VAL A 128 -6.93 6.01 0.14
C VAL A 128 -7.65 4.68 -0.02
N THR A 129 -8.64 4.64 -0.92
CA THR A 129 -9.48 3.46 -1.12
C THR A 129 -9.98 3.36 -2.56
N ARG A 130 -10.26 2.12 -2.98
CA ARG A 130 -11.09 1.87 -4.16
C ARG A 130 -12.52 2.27 -3.88
N SER A 131 -13.28 2.54 -4.93
CA SER A 131 -14.72 2.88 -4.92
C SER A 131 -15.65 1.72 -4.52
N GLU A 132 -15.14 0.71 -3.83
CA GLU A 132 -15.88 -0.48 -3.34
C GLU A 132 -16.61 -0.14 -2.02
N ARG A 133 -17.82 0.43 -2.16
CA ARG A 133 -18.58 1.01 -1.02
C ARG A 133 -19.11 0.01 0.00
N GLU A 134 -19.12 -1.28 -0.34
CA GLU A 134 -19.62 -2.36 0.51
C GLU A 134 -18.53 -2.93 1.44
N THR A 135 -17.28 -2.49 1.29
CA THR A 135 -16.16 -2.98 2.10
C THR A 135 -16.22 -2.44 3.53
N VAL A 136 -15.73 -3.23 4.48
CA VAL A 136 -15.69 -2.83 5.90
C VAL A 136 -14.91 -1.54 6.11
N GLY A 137 -13.80 -1.34 5.38
CA GLY A 137 -13.02 -0.11 5.46
C GLY A 137 -13.74 1.13 4.95
N TRP A 138 -14.75 1.00 4.09
CA TRP A 138 -15.58 2.12 3.64
C TRP A 138 -16.36 2.78 4.79
N ASN A 139 -16.60 2.06 5.89
CA ASN A 139 -17.18 2.64 7.10
C ASN A 139 -16.32 3.77 7.69
N LEU A 140 -14.99 3.74 7.52
CA LEU A 140 -14.12 4.84 7.92
C LEU A 140 -14.37 6.10 7.09
N VAL A 141 -14.62 5.94 5.79
CA VAL A 141 -14.98 7.05 4.88
C VAL A 141 -16.33 7.63 5.27
N ASN A 142 -17.33 6.79 5.54
CA ASN A 142 -18.64 7.26 6.00
C ASN A 142 -18.53 7.99 7.35
N ALA A 143 -17.78 7.44 8.30
CA ALA A 143 -17.53 8.12 9.57
C ALA A 143 -16.81 9.47 9.41
N ALA A 144 -15.88 9.58 8.45
CA ALA A 144 -15.23 10.85 8.13
C ALA A 144 -16.23 11.86 7.58
N ARG A 145 -17.14 11.46 6.68
CA ARG A 145 -18.23 12.32 6.17
C ARG A 145 -19.11 12.83 7.31
N ASP A 146 -19.53 11.91 8.17
CA ASP A 146 -20.47 12.21 9.26
C ASP A 146 -19.84 13.10 10.35
N ARG A 147 -18.58 12.84 10.71
CA ARG A 147 -17.91 13.47 11.86
C ARG A 147 -17.11 14.72 11.51
N LEU A 148 -16.52 14.79 10.32
CA LEU A 148 -15.60 15.88 9.96
C LEU A 148 -16.28 16.98 9.16
N GLY A 149 -17.41 16.69 8.51
CA GLY A 149 -18.18 17.66 7.75
C GLY A 149 -17.30 18.48 6.79
N GLY A 150 -17.27 19.80 6.97
CA GLY A 150 -16.48 20.72 6.14
C GLY A 150 -14.96 20.58 6.25
N SER A 151 -14.44 19.79 7.19
CA SER A 151 -13.00 19.49 7.29
C SER A 151 -12.58 18.30 6.40
N LEU A 152 -13.54 17.62 5.76
CA LEU A 152 -13.27 16.55 4.81
C LEU A 152 -13.18 17.10 3.39
N THR A 153 -12.09 16.75 2.69
CA THR A 153 -11.98 16.93 1.23
C THR A 153 -11.98 15.56 0.56
N GLU A 154 -12.92 15.34 -0.34
CA GLU A 154 -12.99 14.10 -1.13
C GLU A 154 -12.49 14.34 -2.56
N ILE A 155 -11.51 13.55 -2.97
CA ILE A 155 -10.98 13.55 -4.33
C ILE A 155 -11.37 12.23 -4.98
N THR A 156 -12.31 12.29 -5.93
CA THR A 156 -12.68 11.12 -6.73
C THR A 156 -11.79 11.06 -7.96
N LEU A 157 -10.96 10.02 -8.05
CA LEU A 157 -10.11 9.78 -9.21
C LEU A 157 -10.89 8.98 -10.26
N GLY A 158 -11.06 9.58 -11.44
CA GLY A 158 -11.52 8.89 -12.64
C GLY A 158 -10.37 8.53 -13.56
N ASN A 159 -10.68 7.95 -14.72
CA ASN A 159 -9.71 7.82 -15.80
C ASN A 159 -9.24 9.20 -16.26
N LEU A 160 -8.01 9.28 -16.75
CA LEU A 160 -7.47 10.50 -17.34
C LEU A 160 -8.28 10.90 -18.56
N SER A 161 -8.46 12.22 -18.73
CA SER A 161 -8.97 12.77 -19.98
C SER A 161 -8.00 12.48 -21.14
N GLU A 162 -8.43 12.66 -22.38
CA GLU A 162 -7.54 12.51 -23.52
C GLU A 162 -6.35 13.49 -23.45
N SER A 163 -6.58 14.73 -23.03
CA SER A 163 -5.53 15.74 -22.86
C SER A 163 -4.54 15.38 -21.75
N ASP A 164 -5.03 14.88 -20.61
CA ASP A 164 -4.18 14.46 -19.50
C ASP A 164 -3.39 13.20 -19.87
N SER A 165 -4.02 12.29 -20.62
CA SER A 165 -3.35 11.10 -21.15
C SER A 165 -2.25 11.46 -22.14
N ARG A 166 -2.49 12.41 -23.06
CA ARG A 166 -1.48 12.95 -23.98
C ARG A 166 -0.31 13.56 -23.22
N THR A 167 -0.61 14.30 -22.14
CA THR A 167 0.39 14.93 -21.26
C THR A 167 1.20 13.86 -20.52
N LEU A 168 0.54 12.84 -19.97
CA LEU A 168 1.21 11.72 -19.30
C LEU A 168 2.14 10.97 -20.26
N VAL A 169 1.66 10.62 -21.46
CA VAL A 169 2.49 9.95 -22.47
C VAL A 169 3.70 10.79 -22.85
N ALA A 170 3.56 12.11 -22.98
CA ALA A 170 4.69 12.99 -23.26
C ALA A 170 5.72 12.99 -22.12
N ASN A 171 5.26 13.06 -20.87
CA ASN A 171 6.10 13.13 -19.67
C ASN A 171 6.80 11.81 -19.33
N LEU A 172 6.10 10.67 -19.44
CA LEU A 172 6.66 9.34 -19.12
C LEU A 172 7.89 8.99 -19.95
N LEU A 173 8.02 9.68 -21.06
CA LEU A 173 8.91 9.33 -22.13
C LEU A 173 9.94 10.42 -22.39
N ASN A 174 9.69 11.67 -21.96
CA ASN A 174 10.45 12.85 -22.38
C ASN A 174 10.47 12.99 -23.91
N ILE A 175 9.37 12.60 -24.58
CA ILE A 175 9.32 12.40 -26.03
C ILE A 175 8.36 13.38 -26.69
N GLU A 176 8.91 14.35 -27.41
CA GLU A 176 8.22 14.99 -28.55
C GLU A 176 8.40 14.19 -29.86
N GLU A 177 9.24 13.15 -29.87
CA GLU A 177 9.75 12.49 -31.08
C GLU A 177 9.19 11.08 -31.42
N LEU A 178 8.24 10.55 -30.65
CA LEU A 178 7.55 9.29 -30.97
C LEU A 178 6.61 9.61 -32.13
N PRO A 179 6.57 8.77 -33.19
CA PRO A 179 5.60 8.96 -34.25
C PRO A 179 4.19 9.10 -33.68
N GLU A 180 3.47 10.16 -34.09
CA GLU A 180 2.14 10.49 -33.57
C GLU A 180 1.18 9.30 -33.59
N ARG A 181 1.25 8.49 -34.65
CA ARG A 181 0.47 7.27 -34.81
C ARG A 181 0.66 6.29 -33.65
N VAL A 182 1.87 6.12 -33.13
CA VAL A 182 2.13 5.21 -32.00
C VAL A 182 1.56 5.80 -30.71
N ARG A 183 1.68 7.13 -30.52
CA ARG A 183 1.07 7.83 -29.38
C ARG A 183 -0.44 7.66 -29.40
N ASP A 184 -1.08 7.88 -30.54
CA ASP A 184 -2.53 7.74 -30.69
C ASP A 184 -3.00 6.29 -30.47
N LEU A 185 -2.22 5.29 -30.91
CA LEU A 185 -2.51 3.89 -30.63
C LEU A 185 -2.45 3.58 -29.13
N ILE A 186 -1.42 4.05 -28.42
CA ILE A 186 -1.30 3.88 -26.97
C ILE A 186 -2.48 4.56 -26.26
N LEU A 187 -2.79 5.81 -26.62
CA LEU A 187 -3.89 6.57 -26.02
C LEU A 187 -5.24 5.88 -26.24
N LYS A 188 -5.48 5.39 -27.46
CA LYS A 188 -6.70 4.67 -27.82
C LYS A 188 -6.87 3.38 -27.01
N LYS A 189 -5.80 2.59 -26.86
CA LYS A 189 -5.84 1.33 -26.10
C LYS A 189 -5.90 1.58 -24.60
N ALA A 190 -5.29 2.66 -24.12
CA ALA A 190 -5.18 2.95 -22.71
C ALA A 190 -6.49 3.37 -22.04
N GLU A 191 -7.42 3.96 -22.80
CA GLU A 191 -8.72 4.46 -22.32
C GLU A 191 -8.59 5.33 -21.04
N GLY A 192 -7.52 6.12 -20.97
CA GLY A 192 -7.22 7.03 -19.85
C GLY A 192 -6.65 6.34 -18.60
N ASN A 193 -6.24 5.08 -18.66
CA ASN A 193 -5.61 4.39 -17.54
C ASN A 193 -4.08 4.66 -17.51
N PRO A 194 -3.55 5.41 -16.52
CA PRO A 194 -2.13 5.74 -16.40
C PRO A 194 -1.23 4.51 -16.37
N PHE A 195 -1.60 3.55 -15.53
CA PHE A 195 -0.82 2.33 -15.33
C PHE A 195 -0.75 1.51 -16.62
N PHE A 196 -1.86 1.40 -17.34
CA PHE A 196 -1.86 0.66 -18.61
C PHE A 196 -1.02 1.36 -19.69
N MET A 197 -1.02 2.70 -19.75
CA MET A 197 -0.12 3.45 -20.65
C MET A 197 1.36 3.14 -20.36
N GLU A 198 1.76 3.24 -19.08
CA GLU A 198 3.14 2.93 -18.66
C GLU A 198 3.54 1.51 -19.06
N GLU A 199 2.65 0.55 -18.82
CA GLU A 199 2.94 -0.85 -19.09
C GLU A 199 3.03 -1.17 -20.58
N VAL A 200 2.20 -0.55 -21.42
CA VAL A 200 2.30 -0.65 -22.88
C VAL A 200 3.61 -0.06 -23.37
N ILE A 201 4.00 1.12 -22.88
CA ILE A 201 5.28 1.75 -23.22
C ILE A 201 6.45 0.85 -22.82
N ARG A 202 6.45 0.35 -21.58
CA ARG A 202 7.47 -0.59 -21.07
C ARG A 202 7.55 -1.84 -21.96
N MET A 203 6.41 -2.42 -22.33
CA MET A 203 6.35 -3.58 -23.21
C MET A 203 6.95 -3.30 -24.59
N LEU A 204 6.68 -2.14 -25.19
CA LEU A 204 7.22 -1.77 -26.50
C LEU A 204 8.75 -1.58 -26.44
N ILE A 205 9.27 -1.04 -25.35
CA ILE A 205 10.72 -0.93 -25.10
C ILE A 205 11.34 -2.33 -24.92
N GLU A 206 10.74 -3.20 -24.11
CA GLU A 206 11.17 -4.59 -23.89
C GLU A 206 11.13 -5.46 -25.16
N ARG A 207 10.35 -5.07 -26.16
CA ARG A 207 10.31 -5.72 -27.48
C ARG A 207 11.33 -5.15 -28.46
N GLY A 208 12.02 -4.07 -28.12
CA GLY A 208 12.84 -3.30 -29.04
C GLY A 208 12.02 -2.61 -30.13
N ALA A 209 10.70 -2.51 -29.96
CA ALA A 209 9.82 -1.81 -30.90
C ALA A 209 10.04 -0.30 -30.83
N ILE A 210 10.36 0.21 -29.63
CA ILE A 210 10.81 1.57 -29.39
C ILE A 210 12.16 1.50 -28.68
N LEU A 211 13.14 2.28 -29.14
CA LEU A 211 14.48 2.34 -28.56
C LEU A 211 14.89 3.78 -28.29
N TYR A 212 15.67 3.98 -27.23
CA TYR A 212 16.31 5.26 -26.96
C TYR A 212 17.67 5.32 -27.65
N GLN A 213 17.82 6.22 -28.62
CA GLN A 213 19.05 6.42 -29.39
C GLN A 213 19.30 7.92 -29.56
N ASN A 214 20.54 8.38 -29.35
CA ASN A 214 20.94 9.78 -29.56
C ASN A 214 20.10 10.82 -28.81
N GLY A 215 19.62 10.50 -27.61
CA GLY A 215 18.80 11.40 -26.80
C GLY A 215 17.31 11.37 -27.13
N VAL A 216 16.92 10.57 -28.12
CA VAL A 216 15.56 10.54 -28.67
C VAL A 216 15.04 9.12 -28.76
N TRP A 217 13.73 8.96 -28.79
CA TRP A 217 13.11 7.64 -28.86
C TRP A 217 12.57 7.38 -30.26
N ILE A 218 12.95 6.24 -30.81
CA ILE A 218 12.71 5.90 -32.21
C ILE A 218 11.93 4.59 -32.26
N ALA A 219 10.85 4.56 -33.03
CA ALA A 219 10.17 3.31 -33.36
C ALA A 219 10.95 2.58 -34.47
N GLN A 220 11.43 1.36 -34.20
CA GLN A 220 12.23 0.60 -35.19
C GLN A 220 11.39 -0.03 -36.31
N GLN A 221 10.09 -0.22 -36.07
CA GLN A 221 9.17 -0.95 -36.95
C GLN A 221 7.81 -0.25 -36.96
N GLU A 222 6.97 -0.52 -37.96
CA GLU A 222 5.59 -0.01 -37.96
C GLU A 222 4.79 -0.71 -36.87
N ILE A 223 4.61 -0.03 -35.73
CA ILE A 223 3.78 -0.54 -34.62
C ILE A 223 2.32 -0.46 -35.06
N SER A 224 1.65 -1.61 -35.07
CA SER A 224 0.26 -1.77 -35.45
C SER A 224 -0.64 -1.96 -34.23
N ASP A 225 -1.95 -1.85 -34.44
CA ASP A 225 -2.96 -2.09 -33.39
C ASP A 225 -2.89 -3.50 -32.78
N ARG A 226 -2.32 -4.47 -33.52
CA ARG A 226 -2.16 -5.87 -33.07
C ARG A 226 -0.98 -6.07 -32.13
N ASP A 227 -0.03 -5.13 -32.13
CA ASP A 227 1.18 -5.22 -31.31
C ASP A 227 0.90 -4.80 -29.86
N ILE A 228 -0.19 -4.05 -29.64
CA ILE A 228 -0.64 -3.55 -28.35
C ILE A 228 -1.88 -4.34 -27.89
N PRO A 229 -1.79 -5.07 -26.76
CA PRO A 229 -2.94 -5.77 -26.17
C PRO A 229 -4.11 -4.83 -25.88
N ASP A 230 -5.33 -5.36 -25.89
CA ASP A 230 -6.55 -4.57 -25.65
C ASP A 230 -6.75 -4.19 -24.18
N ASN A 231 -6.06 -4.85 -23.25
CA ASN A 231 -6.18 -4.60 -21.82
C ASN A 231 -4.95 -5.09 -21.06
N LEU A 232 -4.90 -4.72 -19.77
CA LEU A 232 -3.80 -5.10 -18.87
C LEU A 232 -3.62 -6.61 -18.74
N ASN A 233 -4.70 -7.40 -18.73
CA ASN A 233 -4.58 -8.85 -18.64
C ASN A 233 -3.87 -9.44 -19.87
N GLY A 234 -4.22 -8.97 -21.07
CA GLY A 234 -3.54 -9.34 -22.31
C GLY A 234 -2.06 -8.96 -22.30
N LEU A 235 -1.72 -7.81 -21.70
CA LEU A 235 -0.34 -7.38 -21.53
C LEU A 235 0.45 -8.27 -20.58
N LEU A 236 -0.13 -8.63 -19.44
CA LEU A 236 0.48 -9.54 -18.48
C LEU A 236 0.68 -10.94 -19.09
N LEU A 237 -0.32 -11.47 -19.81
CA LEU A 237 -0.20 -12.74 -20.53
C LEU A 237 0.92 -12.69 -21.57
N ALA A 238 0.99 -11.62 -22.36
CA ALA A 238 2.05 -11.46 -23.36
C ALA A 238 3.46 -11.40 -22.73
N ARG A 239 3.61 -10.88 -21.51
CA ARG A 239 4.89 -10.96 -20.78
C ARG A 239 5.16 -12.36 -20.26
N ILE A 240 4.17 -13.04 -19.68
CA ILE A 240 4.31 -14.42 -19.19
C ILE A 240 4.72 -15.36 -20.34
N ASP A 241 4.16 -15.18 -21.54
CA ASP A 241 4.46 -16.03 -22.69
C ASP A 241 5.91 -15.92 -23.17
N ARG A 242 6.57 -14.78 -22.91
CA ARG A 242 7.98 -14.53 -23.24
C ARG A 242 8.95 -15.07 -22.20
N LEU A 243 8.48 -15.47 -21.02
CA LEU A 243 9.36 -16.01 -20.00
C LEU A 243 10.00 -17.33 -20.46
N PRO A 244 11.28 -17.58 -20.11
CA PRO A 244 11.90 -18.89 -20.27
C PRO A 244 11.02 -19.99 -19.68
N ALA A 245 11.06 -21.19 -20.26
CA ALA A 245 10.20 -22.30 -19.85
C ALA A 245 10.24 -22.57 -18.34
N GLU A 246 11.42 -22.47 -17.72
CA GLU A 246 11.58 -22.64 -16.27
C GLU A 246 10.87 -21.57 -15.44
N ALA A 247 10.94 -20.30 -15.85
CA ALA A 247 10.29 -19.20 -15.15
C ALA A 247 8.76 -19.28 -15.29
N ARG A 248 8.26 -19.65 -16.46
CA ARG A 248 6.83 -19.89 -16.69
C ARG A 248 6.30 -21.08 -15.89
N TYR A 249 7.08 -22.17 -15.78
CA TYR A 249 6.76 -23.29 -14.91
C TYR A 249 6.72 -22.87 -13.44
N THR A 250 7.70 -22.07 -13.00
CA THR A 250 7.74 -21.51 -11.63
C THR A 250 6.47 -20.70 -11.33
N LEU A 251 6.05 -19.83 -12.24
CA LEU A 251 4.81 -19.04 -12.09
C LEU A 251 3.56 -19.92 -12.04
N LEU A 252 3.48 -20.97 -12.87
CA LEU A 252 2.36 -21.90 -12.86
C LEU A 252 2.26 -22.62 -11.51
N VAL A 253 3.38 -23.09 -10.98
CA VAL A 253 3.43 -23.72 -9.65
C VAL A 253 3.05 -22.72 -8.57
N ALA A 254 3.60 -21.50 -8.62
CA ALA A 254 3.25 -20.44 -7.67
C ALA A 254 1.74 -20.10 -7.68
N SER A 255 1.11 -20.08 -8.86
CA SER A 255 -0.28 -19.69 -9.02
C SER A 255 -1.30 -20.57 -8.29
N VAL A 256 -0.92 -21.83 -8.01
CA VAL A 256 -1.80 -22.80 -7.31
C VAL A 256 -1.56 -22.87 -5.81
N ILE A 257 -0.46 -22.30 -5.29
CA ILE A 257 -0.14 -22.33 -3.85
C ILE A 257 -1.04 -21.34 -3.08
N GLY A 258 -1.30 -20.17 -3.65
CA GLY A 258 -2.13 -19.12 -3.05
C GLY A 258 -1.57 -17.71 -3.27
N ARG A 259 -2.26 -16.71 -2.74
CA ARG A 259 -1.90 -15.29 -2.96
C ARG A 259 -0.60 -14.86 -2.27
N ASN A 260 -0.32 -15.41 -1.09
CA ASN A 260 0.91 -15.19 -0.33
C ASN A 260 1.43 -16.55 0.15
N PHE A 261 2.71 -16.84 -0.08
CA PHE A 261 3.33 -18.08 0.36
C PHE A 261 4.82 -17.86 0.67
N PRO A 262 5.38 -18.56 1.67
CA PRO A 262 6.82 -18.53 1.91
C PRO A 262 7.58 -19.12 0.72
N ILE A 263 8.70 -18.52 0.34
CA ILE A 263 9.55 -19.01 -0.76
C ILE A 263 9.96 -20.48 -0.56
N LYS A 264 10.14 -20.91 0.69
CA LYS A 264 10.44 -22.30 1.06
C LYS A 264 9.37 -23.29 0.59
N VAL A 265 8.09 -22.90 0.61
CA VAL A 265 6.99 -23.73 0.13
C VAL A 265 7.08 -23.90 -1.38
N LEU A 266 7.29 -22.81 -2.11
CA LEU A 266 7.47 -22.85 -3.56
C LEU A 266 8.67 -23.73 -3.95
N SER A 267 9.82 -23.56 -3.30
CA SER A 267 11.02 -24.37 -3.55
C SER A 267 10.79 -25.87 -3.28
N HIS A 268 10.07 -26.19 -2.20
CA HIS A 268 9.72 -27.57 -1.87
C HIS A 268 8.82 -28.21 -2.93
N VAL A 269 7.77 -27.51 -3.37
CA VAL A 269 6.87 -27.99 -4.44
C VAL A 269 7.61 -28.14 -5.77
N MET A 270 8.55 -27.23 -6.05
CA MET A 270 9.41 -27.30 -7.24
C MET A 270 10.53 -28.35 -7.15
N GLN A 271 10.70 -29.04 -6.01
CA GLN A 271 11.81 -29.96 -5.74
C GLN A 271 13.20 -29.35 -5.98
N ARG A 272 13.34 -28.03 -5.77
CA ARG A 272 14.60 -27.29 -5.90
C ARG A 272 15.14 -26.95 -4.51
N SER A 273 16.40 -27.30 -4.24
CA SER A 273 17.08 -26.89 -3.00
C SER A 273 17.40 -25.40 -3.08
N ILE A 274 17.03 -24.63 -2.05
CA ILE A 274 17.48 -23.23 -1.93
C ILE A 274 18.95 -23.29 -1.49
N GLY A 275 19.86 -22.88 -2.39
CA GLY A 275 21.26 -22.66 -2.08
C GLY A 275 21.46 -21.33 -1.37
#